data_AF-A0A2D9RCC6-F1
#
_entry.id   AF-A0A2D9RCC6-F1
#
_cell.length_a   1.000
_cell.length_b   1.000
_cell.length_c   1.000
_cell.angle_alpha   90.00
_cell.angle_beta   90.00
_cell.angle_gamma   90.00
#
_symmetry.space_group_name_H-M   'P 1'
#
loop_
_entity.id
_entity.type
_entity.pdbx_description
1 polymer ?
#
loop_
_entity_poly.entity_id
_entity_poly.type
_entity_poly.pdbx_seq_one_letter_code
_entity_poly.pdbx_strand_id
1 'polypeptide(L)'
;MDQIICWLTGHDQASLDAVVASDTSMEAFFDLAPSMNPARELITGTVCGVKIAEIEEPTMLEIRYLDKLIDELAKGKAMEKILRQAPTA
;
A
#
# COMPACT_ATOMS: atom_id res chain seq x y z
N MET A 1 9.65 -6.19 1.38
CA MET A 1 8.73 -5.26 2.05
C MET A 1 8.70 -3.96 1.29
N ASP A 2 9.86 -3.34 1.07
CA ASP A 2 10.03 -2.06 0.36
C ASP A 2 9.40 -2.08 -1.04
N GLN A 3 9.56 -3.17 -1.78
CA GLN A 3 8.90 -3.35 -3.08
C GLN A 3 7.37 -3.16 -3.05
N ILE A 4 6.69 -3.58 -1.97
CA ILE A 4 5.25 -3.39 -1.80
C ILE A 4 4.93 -1.91 -1.55
N ILE A 5 5.75 -1.26 -0.72
CA ILE A 5 5.58 0.15 -0.38
C ILE A 5 5.81 1.02 -1.62
N CYS A 6 6.91 0.79 -2.34
CA CYS A 6 7.22 1.45 -3.62
C CYS A 6 6.12 1.21 -4.66
N TRP A 7 5.62 -0.02 -4.78
CA TRP A 7 4.53 -0.33 -5.70
C TRP A 7 3.23 0.40 -5.34
N LEU A 8 2.92 0.59 -4.05
CA LEU A 8 1.69 1.25 -3.60
C LEU A 8 1.76 2.77 -3.77
N THR A 9 2.90 3.37 -3.42
CA THR A 9 3.07 4.83 -3.27
C THR A 9 3.76 5.51 -4.45
N GLY A 10 4.44 4.73 -5.30
CA GLY A 10 5.27 5.28 -6.37
C GLY A 10 6.63 5.80 -5.89
N HIS A 11 6.98 5.66 -4.61
CA HIS A 11 8.33 5.92 -4.13
C HIS A 11 9.34 5.00 -4.81
N ASP A 12 10.51 5.54 -5.14
CA ASP A 12 11.72 4.75 -5.33
C ASP A 12 12.40 4.48 -3.99
N GLN A 13 13.46 3.66 -3.98
CA GLN A 13 14.16 3.34 -2.73
C GLN A 13 14.73 4.58 -2.05
N ALA A 14 15.30 5.52 -2.82
CA ALA A 14 15.95 6.70 -2.25
C ALA A 14 14.94 7.63 -1.54
N SER A 15 13.78 7.88 -2.17
CA SER A 15 12.72 8.69 -1.57
C SER A 15 12.06 7.96 -0.40
N LEU A 16 11.87 6.64 -0.49
CA LEU A 16 11.36 5.85 0.64
C LEU A 16 12.29 5.93 1.85
N ASP A 17 13.60 5.72 1.65
CA ASP A 17 14.59 5.78 2.71
C ASP A 17 14.62 7.17 3.38
N ALA A 18 14.47 8.24 2.60
CA ALA A 18 14.40 9.60 3.10
C ALA A 18 13.17 9.85 3.98
N VAL A 19 12.00 9.35 3.56
CA VAL A 19 10.76 9.50 4.33
C VAL A 19 10.77 8.61 5.58
N VAL A 20 11.32 7.39 5.52
CA VAL A 20 11.48 6.52 6.69
C VAL A 20 12.47 7.08 7.70
N ALA A 21 13.52 7.76 7.24
CA ALA A 21 14.45 8.47 8.12
C ALA A 21 13.83 9.72 8.76
N SER A 22 12.73 10.22 8.23
CA SER A 22 11.96 11.32 8.82
C SER A 22 10.91 10.78 9.79
N ASP A 23 10.73 11.43 10.93
CA ASP A 23 9.68 11.10 11.92
C ASP A 23 8.31 11.63 11.44
N THR A 24 7.86 11.15 10.27
CA THR A 24 6.64 11.62 9.61
C THR A 24 5.42 10.82 10.04
N SER A 25 4.25 11.45 10.01
CA SER A 25 2.98 10.75 10.24
C SER A 25 2.59 9.89 9.03
N MET A 26 1.73 8.89 9.22
CA MET A 26 1.21 8.10 8.09
C MET A 26 0.44 8.96 7.07
N GLU A 27 -0.31 9.96 7.53
CA GLU A 27 -0.99 10.92 6.64
C GLU A 27 0.03 11.66 5.75
N ALA A 28 1.07 12.24 6.36
CA ALA A 28 2.12 12.91 5.63
C ALA A 28 2.92 11.96 4.73
N PHE A 29 3.12 10.70 5.13
CA PHE A 29 3.75 9.67 4.29
C PHE A 29 2.96 9.44 3.00
N PHE A 30 1.63 9.32 3.07
CA PHE A 30 0.79 9.14 1.88
C PHE A 30 0.64 10.43 1.07
N ASP A 31 0.66 11.60 1.70
CA ASP A 31 0.66 12.89 0.99
C ASP A 31 1.96 13.15 0.21
N LEU A 32 3.08 12.60 0.70
CA LEU A 32 4.40 12.68 0.05
C LEU A 32 4.58 11.62 -1.05
N ALA A 33 3.63 10.70 -1.20
CA ALA A 33 3.69 9.64 -2.22
C ALA A 33 3.70 10.26 -3.64
N PRO A 34 4.73 10.01 -4.46
CA PRO A 34 4.85 10.64 -5.78
C PRO A 34 3.70 10.30 -6.72
N SER A 35 3.22 9.06 -6.67
CA SER A 35 2.10 8.61 -7.48
C SER A 35 1.51 7.33 -6.89
N MET A 36 0.41 7.49 -6.17
CA MET A 36 -0.32 6.34 -5.63
C MET A 36 -0.82 5.45 -6.76
N ASN A 37 -0.53 4.14 -6.68
CA ASN A 37 -0.79 3.22 -7.77
C ASN A 37 -2.30 3.01 -7.96
N PRO A 38 -2.86 3.18 -9.17
CA PRO A 38 -4.29 3.00 -9.41
C PRO A 38 -4.76 1.56 -9.22
N ALA A 39 -3.88 0.56 -9.41
CA ALA A 39 -4.21 -0.84 -9.17
C ALA A 39 -4.48 -1.17 -7.70
N ARG A 40 -4.22 -0.24 -6.76
CA ARG A 40 -4.54 -0.41 -5.34
C ARG A 40 -6.04 -0.56 -5.08
N GLU A 41 -6.89 -0.01 -5.94
CA GLU A 41 -8.35 -0.17 -5.84
C GLU A 41 -8.80 -1.64 -6.01
N LEU A 42 -7.95 -2.49 -6.61
CA LEU A 42 -8.19 -3.93 -6.74
C LEU A 42 -7.94 -4.69 -5.42
N ILE A 43 -7.40 -4.03 -4.40
CA ILE A 43 -7.17 -4.63 -3.08
C ILE A 43 -8.50 -4.66 -2.35
N THR A 44 -9.03 -5.87 -2.15
CA THR A 44 -10.35 -6.09 -1.58
C THR A 44 -10.32 -7.15 -0.48
N GLY A 45 -11.45 -7.30 0.22
CA GLY A 45 -11.63 -8.28 1.28
C GLY A 45 -11.47 -7.69 2.68
N THR A 46 -10.94 -8.51 3.59
CA THR A 46 -10.81 -8.18 5.02
C THR A 46 -9.33 -8.24 5.42
N VAL A 47 -8.93 -7.33 6.31
CA VAL A 47 -7.61 -7.25 6.94
C VAL A 47 -7.79 -6.69 8.35
N CYS A 48 -7.00 -7.16 9.33
CA CYS A 48 -7.08 -6.68 10.71
C CYS A 48 -8.50 -6.68 11.32
N GLY A 49 -9.38 -7.59 10.88
CA GLY A 49 -10.77 -7.68 11.34
C GLY A 49 -11.75 -6.68 10.71
N VAL A 50 -11.30 -5.82 9.80
CA VAL A 50 -12.15 -4.83 9.12
C VAL A 50 -12.28 -5.12 7.62
N LYS A 51 -13.45 -4.84 7.04
CA LYS A 51 -13.68 -4.96 5.60
C LYS A 51 -13.22 -3.69 4.91
N ILE A 52 -12.35 -3.82 3.91
CA ILE A 52 -11.76 -2.69 3.20
C ILE A 52 -12.83 -1.77 2.59
N ALA A 53 -13.90 -2.35 2.05
CA ALA A 53 -15.00 -1.61 1.44
C ALA A 53 -15.85 -0.77 2.43
N GLU A 54 -15.64 -0.91 3.74
CA GLU A 54 -16.36 -0.18 4.78
C GLU A 54 -15.52 0.93 5.42
N ILE A 55 -14.28 1.13 4.94
CA ILE A 55 -13.39 2.18 5.46
C ILE A 55 -13.69 3.48 4.73
N GLU A 56 -14.19 4.47 5.48
CA GLU A 56 -14.56 5.79 4.94
C GLU A 56 -13.41 6.80 4.99
N GLU A 57 -12.49 6.65 5.95
CA GLU A 57 -11.38 7.59 6.12
C GLU A 57 -10.26 7.25 5.11
N PRO A 58 -9.89 8.17 4.20
CA PRO A 58 -8.97 7.89 3.11
C PRO A 58 -7.58 7.39 3.57
N THR A 59 -6.99 8.01 4.58
CA THR A 59 -5.64 7.63 5.05
C THR A 59 -5.64 6.21 5.61
N MET A 60 -6.64 5.88 6.43
CA MET A 60 -6.87 4.55 6.99
C MET A 60 -7.14 3.51 5.91
N LEU A 61 -7.80 3.88 4.81
CA LEU A 61 -7.98 2.99 3.66
C LEU A 61 -6.62 2.61 3.04
N GLU A 62 -5.75 3.61 2.80
CA GLU A 62 -4.41 3.39 2.24
C GLU A 62 -3.52 2.57 3.19
N ILE A 63 -3.63 2.81 4.51
CA ILE A 63 -2.97 1.99 5.54
C ILE A 63 -3.43 0.53 5.46
N ARG A 64 -4.75 0.29 5.33
CA ARG A 64 -5.28 -1.07 5.25
C ARG A 64 -4.95 -1.77 3.93
N TYR A 65 -4.76 -1.03 2.84
CA TYR A 65 -4.17 -1.59 1.63
C TYR A 65 -2.76 -2.10 1.88
N LEU A 66 -1.90 -1.30 2.52
CA LEU A 66 -0.54 -1.71 2.86
C LEU A 66 -0.54 -2.94 3.78
N ASP A 67 -1.31 -2.92 4.87
CA ASP A 67 -1.47 -4.05 5.80
C ASP A 67 -1.86 -5.32 5.05
N LYS A 68 -2.80 -5.22 4.09
CA LYS A 68 -3.29 -6.37 3.33
C LYS A 68 -2.20 -7.00 2.47
N LEU A 69 -1.40 -6.17 1.80
CA LEU A 69 -0.31 -6.65 0.94
C LEU A 69 0.80 -7.32 1.79
N ILE A 70 1.11 -6.77 2.96
CA ILE A 70 2.07 -7.34 3.90
C ILE A 70 1.55 -8.63 4.54
N ASP A 71 0.26 -8.70 4.92
CA ASP A 71 -0.40 -9.92 5.42
C ASP A 71 -0.35 -11.04 4.37
N GLU A 72 -0.58 -10.72 3.10
CA GLU A 72 -0.47 -11.66 2.00
C GLU A 72 0.97 -12.18 1.80
N LEU A 73 1.97 -11.30 1.95
CA LEU A 73 3.38 -11.68 1.91
C LEU A 73 3.74 -12.60 3.09
N ALA A 74 3.30 -12.27 4.30
CA ALA A 74 3.52 -13.07 5.50
C ALA A 74 2.88 -14.47 5.40
N LYS A 75 1.77 -14.57 4.65
CA LYS A 75 1.09 -15.84 4.33
C LYS A 75 1.75 -16.62 3.19
N GLY A 76 2.88 -16.14 2.65
CA GLY A 76 3.66 -16.84 1.62
C GLY A 76 3.09 -16.70 0.20
N LYS A 77 2.22 -15.72 -0.07
CA LYS A 77 1.79 -15.46 -1.46
C LYS A 77 2.97 -14.93 -2.29
N ALA A 78 3.02 -15.32 -3.56
CA ALA A 78 4.02 -14.82 -4.50
C ALA A 78 3.83 -13.31 -4.75
N MET A 79 4.93 -12.57 -4.88
CA MET A 79 4.91 -11.12 -5.09
C MET A 79 4.07 -10.70 -6.30
N GLU A 80 4.15 -11.46 -7.40
CA GLU A 80 3.36 -11.25 -8.62
C GLU A 80 1.84 -11.38 -8.40
N LYS A 81 1.43 -12.15 -7.39
CA LYS A 81 0.02 -12.23 -7.00
C LYS A 81 -0.35 -11.07 -6.10
N ILE A 82 0.54 -10.65 -5.19
CA ILE A 82 0.34 -9.55 -4.23
C ILE A 82 0.20 -8.22 -4.97
N LEU A 83 1.17 -7.90 -5.83
CA LEU A 83 1.20 -6.68 -6.63
C LEU A 83 0.17 -6.80 -7.76
N ARG A 84 -1.00 -6.20 -7.55
CA ARG A 84 -2.09 -6.28 -8.51
C ARG A 84 -1.68 -5.62 -9.84
N GLN A 85 -2.22 -6.11 -10.94
CA GLN A 85 -2.06 -5.48 -12.24
C GLN A 85 -3.39 -4.85 -12.61
N ALA A 86 -3.39 -3.54 -12.89
CA ALA A 86 -4.55 -2.91 -13.50
C ALA A 86 -4.84 -3.63 -14.83
N PRO A 87 -6.12 -3.78 -15.21
CA PRO A 87 -6.43 -4.23 -16.56
C PRO A 87 -5.74 -3.29 -17.53
N THR A 88 -4.85 -3.82 -18.37
CA THR A 88 -4.33 -3.07 -19.51
C THR A 88 -5.53 -2.71 -20.38
N ALA A 89 -5.79 -1.42 -20.53
CA ALA A 89 -6.79 -0.91 -21.47
C ALA A 89 -6.40 -1.23 -22.91
#